data_AF-A0AAF0WAR4-F1
#
_entry.id   AF-A0AAF0WAR4-F1
#
_cell.length_a   1.000
_cell.length_b   1.000
_cell.length_c   1.000
_cell.angle_alpha   90.00
_cell.angle_beta   90.00
_cell.angle_gamma   90.00
#
_symmetry.space_group_name_H-M   'P 1'
#
loop_
_entity.id
_entity.type
_entity.pdbx_description
1 polymer ?
#
loop_
_entity_poly.entity_id
_entity_poly.type
_entity_poly.pdbx_seq_one_letter_code
_entity_poly.pdbx_strand_id
1 'polypeptide(L)' 'MRYMKEIIEDKDFSFHKKWMSKSRKCYEMDELDEVRNEALGFIEQYI' A
#
# COMPACT_ATOMS: atom_id res chain seq x y z
N MET A 1 3.89 -2.36 -4.34
CA MET A 1 5.11 -2.58 -3.54
C MET A 1 4.93 -2.27 -2.04
N ARG A 2 4.16 -1.23 -1.66
CA ARG A 2 3.95 -0.80 -0.26
C ARG A 2 3.48 -1.91 0.70
N TYR A 3 2.55 -2.78 0.27
CA TYR A 3 2.10 -3.91 1.09
C TYR A 3 3.16 -4.99 1.32
N MET A 4 4.02 -5.28 0.34
CA MET A 4 5.11 -6.25 0.54
C MET A 4 6.15 -5.70 1.52
N LYS A 5 6.43 -4.40 1.46
CA LYS A 5 7.30 -3.75 2.45
C LYS A 5 6.69 -3.78 3.85
N GLU A 6 5.42 -3.42 3.99
CA GLU A 6 4.71 -3.51 5.27
C GLU A 6 4.67 -4.94 5.82
N ILE A 7 4.49 -5.96 4.98
CA ILE A 7 4.52 -7.36 5.39
C ILE A 7 5.93 -7.78 5.85
N ILE A 8 6.97 -7.35 5.15
CA ILE A 8 8.37 -7.69 5.48
C ILE A 8 8.82 -6.98 6.76
N GLU A 9 8.36 -5.75 6.98
CA GLU A 9 8.74 -4.92 8.14
C GLU A 9 7.81 -5.11 9.36
N ASP A 10 6.70 -5.85 9.23
CA ASP A 10 5.74 -6.11 10.31
C ASP A 10 6.23 -7.16 11.30
N LYS A 11 7.04 -6.70 12.26
CA LYS A 11 7.60 -7.50 13.35
C LYS A 11 6.53 -8.06 14.31
N ASP A 12 5.38 -7.41 14.36
CA ASP A 12 4.29 -7.74 15.30
C ASP A 12 3.21 -8.63 14.66
N PHE A 13 3.39 -9.07 13.41
CA PHE A 13 2.42 -9.85 12.64
C PHE A 13 1.00 -9.24 12.63
N SER A 14 0.91 -7.92 12.76
CA SER A 14 -0.32 -7.13 12.86
C SER A 14 -0.93 -6.79 11.50
N PHE A 15 -0.21 -7.07 10.41
CA PHE A 15 -0.56 -6.74 9.03
C PHE A 15 -1.92 -7.30 8.65
N HIS A 16 -2.21 -8.56 8.99
CA HIS A 16 -3.49 -9.20 8.67
C HIS A 16 -4.69 -8.43 9.25
N LYS A 17 -4.56 -7.85 10.44
CA LYS A 17 -5.60 -7.08 11.13
C LYS A 17 -5.78 -5.71 10.49
N LYS A 18 -4.68 -5.03 10.14
CA LYS A 18 -4.70 -3.75 9.40
C LYS A 18 -5.29 -3.93 8.00
N TRP A 19 -4.90 -4.99 7.30
CA TRP A 19 -5.41 -5.35 5.98
C TRP A 19 -6.91 -5.68 6.03
N MET A 20 -7.36 -6.48 7.00
CA MET A 20 -8.78 -6.80 7.17
C MET A 20 -9.63 -5.57 7.52
N SER A 21 -9.05 -4.61 8.25
CA SER A 21 -9.68 -3.31 8.51
C SER A 21 -9.76 -2.44 7.25
N LYS A 22 -8.69 -2.41 6.45
CA LYS A 22 -8.65 -1.64 5.19
C LYS A 22 -9.50 -2.25 4.08
N SER A 23 -9.62 -3.58 3.97
CA SER A 23 -10.48 -4.18 2.94
C SER A 23 -11.98 -3.94 3.15
N ARG A 24 -12.37 -3.58 4.38
CA ARG A 24 -13.76 -3.25 4.75
C ARG A 24 -14.08 -1.76 4.67
N LYS A 25 -13.08 -0.89 4.55
CA LYS A 25 -13.25 0.55 4.33
C LYS A 25 -12.77 0.85 2.92
N CYS A 26 -13.70 1.21 2.03
CA CYS A 26 -13.32 1.66 0.69
C CYS A 26 -12.26 2.75 0.82
N TYR A 27 -11.12 2.58 0.14
CA TYR A 27 -10.03 3.56 0.16
C TYR A 27 -10.57 4.94 -0.20
N GLU A 28 -10.12 5.96 0.51
CA GLU A 28 -10.41 7.34 0.11
C GLU A 28 -9.63 7.69 -1.15
N MET A 29 -10.15 8.64 -1.95
CA MET A 29 -9.52 9.02 -3.22
C MET A 29 -8.07 9.48 -3.06
N ASP A 30 -7.76 10.15 -1.94
CA ASP A 30 -6.40 10.60 -1.61
C ASP A 30 -5.43 9.42 -1.44
N GLU A 31 -5.88 8.31 -0.82
CA GLU A 31 -5.07 7.10 -0.68
C GLU A 31 -4.83 6.42 -2.04
N LEU A 32 -5.80 6.49 -2.95
CA LEU A 32 -5.66 5.93 -4.30
C LEU A 32 -4.72 6.77 -5.17
N ASP A 33 -4.77 8.10 -5.03
CA ASP A 33 -3.90 9.01 -5.78
C ASP A 33 -2.45 8.93 -5.31
N GLU A 34 -2.19 8.74 -4.01
CA GLU A 34 -0.84 8.41 -3.51
C GLU A 34 -0.26 7.17 -4.19
N VAL A 35 -1.03 6.07 -4.23
CA VAL A 35 -0.60 4.81 -4.85
C VAL A 35 -0.39 4.98 -6.35
N ARG A 36 -1.25 5.77 -7.02
CA ARG A 36 -1.10 6.07 -8.45
C ARG A 36 0.20 6.81 -8.73
N ASN A 37 0.50 7.84 -7.95
CA ASN A 37 1.71 8.64 -8.12
C ASN A 37 2.99 7.84 -7.82
N GLU A 38 2.99 7.01 -6.78
CA GLU A 38 4.10 6.09 -6.49
C GLU A 38 4.33 5.11 -7.64
N ALA A 39 3.27 4.55 -8.22
CA ALA A 39 3.36 3.61 -9.33
C ALA A 39 3.89 4.30 -10.60
N LEU A 40 3.43 5.51 -10.90
CA LEU A 40 3.94 6.30 -12.03
C LEU A 40 5.42 6.63 -11.86
N GLY A 41 5.85 7.07 -10.67
CA GLY A 41 7.25 7.34 -10.38
C GLY A 41 8.15 6.09 -10.50
N PHE A 42 7.65 4.91 -10.11
CA PHE A 42 8.36 3.66 -10.38
C PHE A 42 8.45 3.39 -11.88
N ILE A 43 7.36 3.48 -12.63
CA ILE A 43 7.35 3.20 -14.08
C ILE A 43 8.30 4.14 -14.83
N GLU A 44 8.32 5.43 -14.50
CA GLU A 44 9.22 6.43 -15.09
C GLU A 44 10.70 6.11 -14.86
N GLN A 45 11.06 5.41 -13.78
CA GLN A 45 12.45 4.99 -13.54
C GLN A 45 12.94 3.87 -14.47
N TYR A 46 12.02 3.17 -15.14
CA TYR A 46 12.33 2.03 -16.02
C TYR A 46 12.00 2.30 -17.49
N ILE A 47 11.67 3.54 -17.84
CA ILE A 47 11.52 4.04 -19.23
C ILE A 47 12.74 4.89 -19.56
#